data_AF-A0A517VNE7-F1
#
_entry.id   AF-A0A517VNE7-F1
#
_cell.length_a   1.000
_cell.length_b   1.000
_cell.length_c   1.000
_cell.angle_alpha   90.00
_cell.angle_beta   90.00
_cell.angle_gamma   90.00
#
_symmetry.space_group_name_H-M   'P 1'
#
loop_
_entity.id
_entity.type
_entity.pdbx_description
1 polymer ?
#
loop_
_entity_poly.entity_id
_entity_poly.type
_entity_poly.pdbx_seq_one_letter_code
_entity_poly.pdbx_strand_id
1 'polypeptide(L)'
;MQVFRVVFSVSLVLCTFSLKGCGGSASTDSSQPASAESKQPSPVATAPEQTVETIAVTAEPVDPQAEVKAVFETLLSIRTEPDPDEWIQADKKLSSFGKTAVPTLKDAMSHSDPGARELASMYLASLGPDAKEAAPVLETALQDASPFTQVNAASTLTHFPEYREKAIPVLISLTEHPDPNTRLTSIYALGNLESQSADQLSAIKAALNDSDPDVQLAAIKVLGQMGNPAKTTLTELQTLIDNTDTSEVLREAALSTKSQIEQSQKK
;
A
#
# COMPACT_ATOMS: atom_id res chain seq x y z
N MET A 1 31.47 8.27 1.06
CA MET A 1 30.32 7.48 1.55
C MET A 1 29.10 7.95 0.75
N GLN A 2 28.91 7.39 -0.44
CA GLN A 2 27.75 7.66 -1.28
C GLN A 2 26.74 6.55 -1.00
N VAL A 3 25.66 6.90 -0.30
CA VAL A 3 24.55 5.99 -0.03
C VAL A 3 23.78 5.83 -1.35
N PHE A 4 23.89 4.66 -1.96
CA PHE A 4 23.19 4.31 -3.19
C PHE A 4 21.69 4.34 -2.90
N ARG A 5 21.00 5.38 -3.40
CA ARG A 5 19.54 5.46 -3.37
C ARG A 5 19.01 4.38 -4.29
N VAL A 6 18.54 3.27 -3.74
CA VAL A 6 17.68 2.33 -4.47
C VAL A 6 16.43 3.13 -4.84
N VAL A 7 16.31 3.47 -6.12
CA VAL A 7 15.08 4.01 -6.69
C VAL A 7 14.08 2.86 -6.67
N PHE A 8 13.41 2.68 -5.54
CA PHE A 8 12.25 1.81 -5.44
C PHE A 8 11.15 2.46 -6.28
N SER A 9 11.00 1.97 -7.51
CA SER A 9 9.91 2.34 -8.40
C SER A 9 8.60 1.98 -7.69
N VAL A 10 7.94 3.00 -7.14
CA VAL A 10 6.59 2.89 -6.60
C VAL A 10 5.71 2.45 -7.75
N SER A 11 5.50 1.14 -7.87
CA SER A 11 4.49 0.58 -8.75
C SER A 11 3.15 0.90 -8.12
N LEU A 12 2.69 2.12 -8.39
CA LEU A 12 1.36 2.60 -8.05
C LEU A 12 0.36 1.75 -8.83
N VAL A 13 -0.12 0.67 -8.20
CA VAL A 13 -1.20 -0.16 -8.75
C VAL A 13 -2.47 0.70 -8.72
N LEU A 14 -2.73 1.40 -9.82
CA LEU A 14 -3.99 2.07 -10.10
C LEU A 14 -5.08 1.00 -10.27
N CYS A 15 -5.77 0.66 -9.18
CA CYS A 15 -6.98 -0.16 -9.22
C CYS A 15 -8.09 0.62 -9.92
N THR A 16 -8.34 0.31 -11.20
CA THR A 16 -9.54 0.74 -11.90
C THR A 16 -10.72 -0.14 -11.48
N PHE A 17 -11.63 0.44 -10.69
CA PHE A 17 -12.92 -0.16 -10.36
C PHE A 17 -13.75 -0.39 -11.63
N SER A 18 -14.09 -1.65 -11.93
CA SER A 18 -15.20 -1.99 -12.83
C SER A 18 -16.36 -2.57 -12.01
N LEU A 19 -17.50 -1.89 -12.07
CA LEU A 19 -18.73 -2.24 -11.38
C LEU A 19 -19.53 -3.32 -12.14
N LYS A 20 -19.99 -4.29 -11.35
CA LYS A 20 -21.25 -5.07 -11.40
C LYS A 20 -21.63 -5.87 -12.66
N GLY A 21 -21.88 -7.16 -12.40
CA GLY A 21 -22.88 -7.97 -13.08
C GLY A 21 -23.13 -9.29 -12.34
N CYS A 22 -24.00 -9.29 -11.32
CA CYS A 22 -24.50 -10.50 -10.63
C CYS A 22 -25.71 -11.06 -11.38
N GLY A 23 -25.81 -12.38 -11.48
CA GLY A 23 -27.04 -13.09 -11.87
C GLY A 23 -26.94 -14.58 -11.55
N GLY A 24 -27.79 -15.07 -10.62
CA GLY A 24 -27.98 -16.50 -10.29
C GLY A 24 -28.58 -17.28 -11.46
N SER A 25 -28.86 -18.59 -11.39
CA SER A 25 -29.33 -19.42 -10.27
C SER A 25 -29.20 -20.92 -10.61
N ALA A 26 -29.37 -21.73 -9.57
CA ALA A 26 -29.35 -23.19 -9.50
C ALA A 26 -30.14 -23.99 -10.57
N SER A 27 -29.69 -25.23 -10.82
CA SER A 27 -30.54 -26.43 -10.72
C SER A 27 -29.73 -27.73 -10.64
N THR A 28 -30.29 -28.64 -9.85
CA THR A 28 -30.01 -30.05 -9.62
C THR A 28 -30.17 -30.91 -10.88
N ASP A 29 -29.39 -31.99 -11.04
CA ASP A 29 -29.95 -33.36 -11.13
C ASP A 29 -28.89 -34.47 -11.02
N SER A 30 -29.39 -35.59 -10.51
CA SER A 30 -28.92 -36.93 -10.23
C SER A 30 -28.11 -37.67 -11.31
N SER A 31 -27.30 -38.66 -10.87
CA SER A 31 -27.49 -40.10 -11.20
C SER A 31 -26.37 -41.00 -10.65
N GLN A 32 -26.75 -41.94 -9.79
CA GLN A 32 -26.06 -43.20 -9.44
C GLN A 32 -26.12 -44.18 -10.65
N PRO A 33 -25.45 -45.38 -10.70
CA PRO A 33 -25.51 -46.44 -9.66
C PRO A 33 -24.21 -47.26 -9.44
N ALA A 34 -23.97 -47.72 -8.21
CA ALA A 34 -24.10 -49.11 -7.72
C ALA A 34 -22.97 -50.10 -8.09
N SER A 35 -22.33 -50.65 -7.06
CA SER A 35 -22.23 -52.12 -6.88
C SER A 35 -21.92 -52.41 -5.41
N ALA A 36 -22.85 -53.10 -4.78
CA ALA A 36 -22.68 -53.73 -3.48
C ALA A 36 -22.05 -55.11 -3.68
N GLU A 37 -21.12 -55.51 -2.82
CA GLU A 37 -21.02 -56.93 -2.48
C GLU A 37 -20.60 -57.12 -1.02
N SER A 38 -21.53 -57.67 -0.27
CA SER A 38 -21.46 -58.07 1.12
C SER A 38 -20.76 -59.42 1.28
N LYS A 39 -19.88 -59.56 2.26
CA LYS A 39 -19.66 -60.83 2.97
C LYS A 39 -19.01 -60.62 4.34
N GLN A 40 -19.76 -60.99 5.38
CA GLN A 40 -19.32 -61.37 6.72
C GLN A 40 -20.09 -62.68 7.05
N PRO A 41 -19.83 -63.43 8.15
CA PRO A 41 -18.80 -63.30 9.20
C PRO A 41 -18.11 -64.65 9.53
N SER A 42 -17.06 -64.71 10.37
CA SER A 42 -17.10 -65.03 11.83
C SER A 42 -15.71 -65.58 12.26
N PRO A 43 -15.48 -66.02 13.52
CA PRO A 43 -14.81 -65.26 14.58
C PRO A 43 -13.46 -65.90 15.00
N VAL A 44 -12.83 -65.36 16.06
CA VAL A 44 -12.03 -66.05 17.12
C VAL A 44 -10.73 -65.32 17.48
N ALA A 45 -10.47 -65.32 18.79
CA ALA A 45 -9.22 -65.11 19.53
C ALA A 45 -8.91 -63.72 20.08
N THR A 46 -9.36 -63.55 21.32
CA THR A 46 -8.90 -62.62 22.36
C THR A 46 -7.45 -62.92 22.79
N ALA A 47 -6.57 -61.90 22.85
CA ALA A 47 -5.44 -61.69 23.79
C ALA A 47 -4.46 -60.62 23.25
N PRO A 48 -3.61 -60.00 24.10
CA PRO A 48 -3.90 -59.16 25.27
C PRO A 48 -3.64 -57.66 24.96
N GLU A 49 -4.20 -56.77 25.78
CA GLU A 49 -3.91 -55.33 25.76
C GLU A 49 -2.40 -55.07 25.93
N GLN A 50 -1.78 -54.54 24.88
CA GLN A 50 -0.54 -53.79 25.02
C GLN A 50 -0.93 -52.35 25.33
N THR A 51 -0.68 -51.92 26.57
CA THR A 51 -0.66 -50.51 26.95
C THR A 51 0.37 -49.79 26.10
N VAL A 52 -0.08 -49.19 25.00
CA VAL A 52 0.69 -48.20 24.25
C VAL A 52 0.72 -46.95 25.12
N GLU A 53 1.83 -46.76 25.81
CA GLU A 53 2.16 -45.51 26.48
C GLU A 53 2.20 -44.43 25.39
N THR A 54 1.09 -43.70 25.27
CA THR A 54 0.94 -42.61 24.31
C THR A 54 1.82 -41.48 24.81
N ILE A 55 3.03 -41.40 24.28
CA ILE A 55 3.89 -40.23 24.45
C ILE A 55 3.13 -39.08 23.79
N ALA A 56 2.49 -38.24 24.60
CA ALA A 56 1.88 -37.02 24.13
C ALA A 56 3.00 -36.11 23.61
N VAL A 57 3.22 -36.14 22.29
CA VAL A 57 4.01 -35.12 21.61
C VAL A 57 3.21 -33.84 21.77
N THR A 58 3.60 -33.01 22.74
CA THR A 58 3.16 -31.63 22.81
C THR A 58 3.75 -30.94 21.59
N ALA A 59 2.99 -30.90 20.49
CA ALA A 59 3.33 -30.03 19.37
C ALA A 59 3.41 -28.61 19.91
N GLU A 60 4.60 -28.01 19.88
CA GLU A 60 4.75 -26.60 20.24
C GLU A 60 3.76 -25.76 19.41
N PRO A 61 3.11 -24.75 20.00
CA PRO A 61 2.19 -23.90 19.25
C PRO A 61 2.98 -23.23 18.12
N VAL A 62 2.70 -23.62 16.88
CA VAL A 62 3.29 -23.03 15.68
C VAL A 62 2.80 -21.59 15.60
N ASP A 63 3.72 -20.62 15.77
CA ASP A 63 3.41 -19.20 15.64
C ASP A 63 2.82 -18.95 14.24
N PRO A 64 1.55 -18.51 14.13
CA PRO A 64 0.91 -18.28 12.83
C PRO A 64 1.57 -17.15 12.02
N GLN A 65 2.45 -16.36 12.65
CA GLN A 65 3.23 -15.29 12.02
C GLN A 65 4.68 -15.69 11.72
N ALA A 66 5.12 -16.92 12.04
CA ALA A 66 6.52 -17.33 11.90
C ALA A 66 7.07 -17.11 10.48
N GLU A 67 6.29 -17.47 9.45
CA GLU A 67 6.71 -17.32 8.05
C GLU A 67 6.78 -15.84 7.64
N VAL A 68 5.80 -15.02 8.06
CA VAL A 68 5.77 -13.58 7.79
C VAL A 68 7.00 -12.91 8.41
N LYS A 69 7.29 -13.22 9.68
CA LYS A 69 8.46 -12.71 10.41
C LYS A 69 9.75 -13.11 9.70
N ALA A 70 9.91 -14.37 9.31
CA ALA A 70 11.11 -14.84 8.64
C ALA A 70 11.36 -14.11 7.31
N VAL A 71 10.32 -13.89 6.51
CA VAL A 71 10.43 -13.16 5.24
C VAL A 71 10.73 -11.67 5.48
N PHE A 72 10.09 -11.05 6.49
CA PHE A 72 10.37 -9.68 6.87
C PHE A 72 11.82 -9.48 7.34
N GLU A 73 12.33 -10.38 8.17
CA GLU A 73 13.73 -10.35 8.64
C GLU A 73 14.72 -10.58 7.49
N THR A 74 14.35 -11.42 6.52
CA THR A 74 15.16 -11.60 5.30
C THR A 74 15.28 -10.29 4.54
N LEU A 75 14.15 -9.62 4.24
CA LEU A 75 14.16 -8.29 3.59
C LEU A 75 14.98 -7.28 4.38
N LEU A 76 14.82 -7.26 5.71
CA LEU A 76 15.58 -6.37 6.57
C LEU A 76 17.09 -6.66 6.43
N SER A 77 17.52 -7.92 6.47
CA SER A 77 18.93 -8.28 6.39
C SER A 77 19.60 -7.93 5.05
N ILE A 78 18.88 -8.03 3.93
CA ILE A 78 19.45 -7.86 2.58
C ILE A 78 19.30 -6.43 2.02
N ARG A 79 18.60 -5.53 2.72
CA ARG A 79 18.18 -4.21 2.20
C ARG A 79 19.28 -3.26 1.75
N THR A 80 20.50 -3.39 2.29
CA THR A 80 21.57 -2.40 2.04
C THR A 80 22.23 -2.61 0.69
N GLU A 81 22.48 -3.86 0.32
CA GLU A 81 23.06 -4.25 -0.97
C GLU A 81 22.38 -5.55 -1.44
N PRO A 82 21.08 -5.50 -1.78
CA PRO A 82 20.36 -6.70 -2.12
C PRO A 82 20.82 -7.27 -3.45
N ASP A 83 20.96 -8.59 -3.51
CA ASP A 83 20.81 -9.26 -4.80
C ASP A 83 19.38 -8.98 -5.32
N PRO A 84 19.22 -8.49 -6.56
CA PRO A 84 17.91 -8.09 -7.08
C PRO A 84 16.90 -9.23 -7.08
N ASP A 85 17.33 -10.46 -7.38
CA ASP A 85 16.43 -11.61 -7.46
C ASP A 85 15.99 -12.06 -6.06
N GLU A 86 16.89 -12.03 -5.08
CA GLU A 86 16.56 -12.32 -3.68
C GLU A 86 15.58 -11.30 -3.10
N TRP A 87 15.80 -10.01 -3.34
CA TRP A 87 14.89 -8.96 -2.90
C TRP A 87 13.50 -9.11 -3.51
N ILE A 88 13.42 -9.27 -4.84
CA ILE A 88 12.14 -9.43 -5.55
C ILE A 88 11.37 -10.65 -5.03
N GLN A 89 12.06 -11.76 -4.76
CA GLN A 89 11.42 -12.96 -4.22
C GLN A 89 10.85 -12.72 -2.82
N ALA A 90 11.63 -12.12 -1.92
CA ALA A 90 11.20 -11.85 -0.56
C ALA A 90 10.08 -10.79 -0.51
N ASP A 91 10.18 -9.74 -1.33
CA ASP A 91 9.16 -8.68 -1.47
C ASP A 91 7.84 -9.25 -1.98
N LYS A 92 7.88 -10.04 -3.06
CA LYS A 92 6.70 -10.71 -3.61
C LYS A 92 6.08 -11.65 -2.59
N LYS A 93 6.90 -12.38 -1.85
CA LYS A 93 6.42 -13.30 -0.81
C LYS A 93 5.74 -12.54 0.33
N LEU A 94 6.35 -11.46 0.84
CA LEU A 94 5.77 -10.65 1.90
C LEU A 94 4.43 -10.04 1.45
N SER A 95 4.40 -9.48 0.24
CA SER A 95 3.20 -8.92 -0.37
C SER A 95 2.08 -9.96 -0.54
N SER A 96 2.42 -11.22 -0.83
CA SER A 96 1.43 -12.29 -1.03
C SER A 96 0.65 -12.67 0.24
N PHE A 97 1.15 -12.32 1.43
CA PHE A 97 0.41 -12.55 2.68
C PHE A 97 -0.78 -11.60 2.85
N GLY A 98 -0.78 -10.44 2.17
CA GLY A 98 -1.82 -9.42 2.30
C GLY A 98 -2.08 -9.04 3.76
N LYS A 99 -3.36 -8.99 4.15
CA LYS A 99 -3.78 -8.67 5.52
C LYS A 99 -3.14 -9.58 6.59
N THR A 100 -2.73 -10.81 6.26
CA THR A 100 -2.09 -11.74 7.21
C THR A 100 -0.75 -11.21 7.73
N ALA A 101 -0.10 -10.30 7.01
CA ALA A 101 1.15 -9.69 7.45
C ALA A 101 0.98 -8.56 8.48
N VAL A 102 -0.24 -8.01 8.63
CA VAL A 102 -0.50 -6.83 9.47
C VAL A 102 0.01 -6.98 10.91
N PRO A 103 -0.15 -8.12 11.62
CA PRO A 103 0.38 -8.24 12.98
C PRO A 103 1.90 -8.06 13.03
N THR A 104 2.64 -8.74 12.16
CA THR A 104 4.10 -8.63 12.09
C THR A 104 4.55 -7.22 11.74
N LEU A 105 3.93 -6.60 10.73
CA LEU A 105 4.27 -5.24 10.30
C LEU A 105 3.94 -4.20 11.39
N LYS A 106 2.81 -4.36 12.08
CA LYS A 106 2.41 -3.51 13.21
C LYS A 106 3.47 -3.55 14.32
N ASP A 107 3.96 -4.72 14.67
CA ASP A 107 4.98 -4.88 15.71
C ASP A 107 6.32 -4.26 15.27
N ALA A 108 6.70 -4.43 14.00
CA ALA A 108 7.91 -3.85 13.42
C ALA A 108 7.92 -2.31 13.39
N MET A 109 6.76 -1.64 13.43
CA MET A 109 6.68 -0.18 13.55
C MET A 109 7.24 0.35 14.88
N SER A 110 7.44 -0.50 15.89
CA SER A 110 8.07 -0.12 17.17
C SER A 110 9.54 -0.52 17.26
N HIS A 111 10.14 -1.00 16.16
CA HIS A 111 11.51 -1.51 16.16
C HIS A 111 12.55 -0.39 16.32
N SER A 112 13.66 -0.68 16.99
CA SER A 112 14.73 0.29 17.24
C SER A 112 15.48 0.70 15.97
N ASP A 113 15.69 -0.24 15.05
CA ASP A 113 16.21 -0.01 13.70
C ASP A 113 15.22 0.83 12.86
N PRO A 114 15.59 2.04 12.42
CA PRO A 114 14.76 2.85 11.52
C PRO A 114 14.40 2.13 10.22
N GLY A 115 15.30 1.30 9.67
CA GLY A 115 15.05 0.58 8.43
C GLY A 115 13.91 -0.43 8.56
N ALA A 116 13.74 -1.04 9.75
CA ALA A 116 12.61 -1.92 10.02
C ALA A 116 11.28 -1.13 10.07
N ARG A 117 11.26 0.05 10.68
CA ARG A 117 10.07 0.91 10.72
C ARG A 117 9.70 1.44 9.34
N GLU A 118 10.70 1.84 8.55
CA GLU A 118 10.52 2.29 7.17
C GLU A 118 9.90 1.17 6.31
N LEU A 119 10.50 -0.03 6.35
CA LEU A 119 10.00 -1.19 5.61
C LEU A 119 8.58 -1.56 6.04
N ALA A 120 8.32 -1.63 7.34
CA ALA A 120 7.00 -1.92 7.88
C ALA A 120 5.95 -0.90 7.43
N SER A 121 6.26 0.39 7.52
CA SER A 121 5.36 1.47 7.10
C SER A 121 5.02 1.40 5.62
N MET A 122 5.98 1.05 4.77
CA MET A 122 5.81 0.91 3.32
C MET A 122 4.81 -0.21 3.00
N TYR A 123 4.98 -1.39 3.59
CA TYR A 123 4.05 -2.49 3.38
C TYR A 123 2.66 -2.20 3.95
N LEU A 124 2.57 -1.57 5.13
CA LEU A 124 1.28 -1.14 5.68
C LEU A 124 0.56 -0.16 4.74
N ALA A 125 1.29 0.78 4.14
CA ALA A 125 0.73 1.70 3.15
C ALA A 125 0.24 0.97 1.89
N SER A 126 0.97 -0.04 1.41
CA SER A 126 0.56 -0.85 0.24
C SER A 126 -0.72 -1.67 0.47
N LEU A 127 -1.00 -2.03 1.73
CA LEU A 127 -2.24 -2.74 2.10
C LEU A 127 -3.46 -1.81 2.18
N GLY A 128 -3.25 -0.49 2.28
CA GLY A 128 -4.32 0.50 2.33
C GLY A 128 -5.34 0.21 3.46
N PRO A 129 -6.65 0.10 3.16
CA PRO A 129 -7.68 -0.15 4.18
C PRO A 129 -7.49 -1.43 5.00
N ASP A 130 -6.82 -2.46 4.45
CA ASP A 130 -6.59 -3.73 5.16
C ASP A 130 -5.62 -3.57 6.34
N ALA A 131 -4.85 -2.48 6.38
CA ALA A 131 -3.94 -2.14 7.48
C ALA A 131 -4.64 -1.53 8.71
N LYS A 132 -5.98 -1.52 8.78
CA LYS A 132 -6.74 -0.84 9.85
C LYS A 132 -6.28 -1.20 11.27
N GLU A 133 -5.90 -2.46 11.51
CA GLU A 133 -5.44 -2.93 12.82
C GLU A 133 -4.10 -2.28 13.26
N ALA A 134 -3.34 -1.69 12.34
CA ALA A 134 -2.12 -0.94 12.62
C ALA A 134 -2.36 0.58 12.82
N ALA A 135 -3.59 1.09 12.69
CA ALA A 135 -3.86 2.52 12.76
C ALA A 135 -3.33 3.21 14.04
N PRO A 136 -3.43 2.63 15.26
CA PRO A 136 -2.88 3.28 16.47
C PRO A 136 -1.35 3.44 16.45
N VAL A 137 -0.61 2.46 15.92
CA VAL A 137 0.87 2.57 15.83
C VAL A 137 1.28 3.51 14.69
N LEU A 138 0.52 3.52 13.60
CA LEU A 138 0.73 4.47 12.51
C LEU A 138 0.45 5.91 12.96
N GLU A 139 -0.54 6.13 13.82
CA GLU A 139 -0.80 7.45 14.41
C GLU A 139 0.40 7.94 15.22
N THR A 140 1.03 7.06 15.99
CA THR A 140 2.27 7.38 16.70
C THR A 140 3.41 7.71 15.71
N ALA A 141 3.48 6.95 14.61
CA ALA A 141 4.49 7.10 13.56
C ALA A 141 4.34 8.39 12.72
N LEU A 142 3.25 9.15 12.87
CA LEU A 142 3.15 10.52 12.33
C LEU A 142 4.24 11.45 12.88
N GLN A 143 4.86 11.09 14.01
CA GLN A 143 5.94 11.83 14.66
C GLN A 143 7.29 11.09 14.55
N ASP A 144 7.41 10.08 13.67
CA ASP A 144 8.68 9.35 13.50
C ASP A 144 9.81 10.28 13.06
N ALA A 145 11.06 9.95 13.40
CA ALA A 145 12.21 10.71 12.92
C ALA A 145 12.41 10.57 11.40
N SER A 146 11.92 9.50 10.78
CA SER A 146 12.00 9.28 9.34
C SER A 146 10.81 9.92 8.59
N PRO A 147 11.06 10.88 7.67
CA PRO A 147 10.01 11.41 6.80
C PRO A 147 9.33 10.34 5.93
N PHE A 148 10.08 9.28 5.59
CA PHE A 148 9.53 8.15 4.84
C PHE A 148 8.50 7.38 5.67
N THR A 149 8.80 7.12 6.94
CA THR A 149 7.83 6.53 7.87
C THR A 149 6.63 7.46 8.09
N GLN A 150 6.86 8.77 8.26
CA GLN A 150 5.77 9.75 8.42
C GLN A 150 4.82 9.77 7.22
N VAL A 151 5.33 9.84 5.98
CA VAL A 151 4.48 9.91 4.78
C VAL A 151 3.69 8.62 4.57
N ASN A 152 4.31 7.46 4.80
CA ASN A 152 3.63 6.17 4.70
C ASN A 152 2.55 6.01 5.77
N ALA A 153 2.85 6.40 7.01
CA ALA A 153 1.90 6.39 8.09
C ALA A 153 0.70 7.31 7.79
N ALA A 154 0.98 8.55 7.41
CA ALA A 154 -0.06 9.53 7.10
C ALA A 154 -0.92 9.08 5.90
N SER A 155 -0.29 8.63 4.81
CA SER A 155 -0.97 8.08 3.63
C SER A 155 -1.90 6.92 4.02
N THR A 156 -1.40 5.95 4.80
CA THR A 156 -2.21 4.81 5.28
C THR A 156 -3.41 5.29 6.10
N LEU A 157 -3.17 6.18 7.08
CA LEU A 157 -4.20 6.67 7.98
C LEU A 157 -5.32 7.44 7.29
N THR A 158 -5.07 8.03 6.11
CA THR A 158 -6.11 8.75 5.37
C THR A 158 -7.27 7.86 4.90
N HIS A 159 -7.06 6.54 4.80
CA HIS A 159 -8.13 5.57 4.53
C HIS A 159 -9.15 5.47 5.67
N PHE A 160 -8.80 5.96 6.87
CA PHE A 160 -9.62 5.84 8.08
C PHE A 160 -10.11 7.24 8.51
N PRO A 161 -11.42 7.53 8.38
CA PRO A 161 -11.98 8.86 8.65
C PRO A 161 -11.56 9.49 9.98
N GLU A 162 -11.48 8.68 11.04
CA GLU A 162 -11.14 9.09 12.41
C GLU A 162 -9.67 9.55 12.59
N TYR A 163 -8.79 9.31 11.61
CA TYR A 163 -7.38 9.71 11.65
C TYR A 163 -7.03 10.85 10.66
N ARG A 164 -7.94 11.19 9.74
CA ARG A 164 -7.66 12.16 8.65
C ARG A 164 -7.24 13.53 9.18
N GLU A 165 -7.88 14.01 10.25
CA GLU A 165 -7.56 15.32 10.85
C GLU A 165 -6.12 15.43 11.34
N LYS A 166 -5.49 14.30 11.73
CA LYS A 166 -4.08 14.24 12.16
C LYS A 166 -3.14 13.95 11.00
N ALA A 167 -3.55 13.10 10.05
CA ALA A 167 -2.70 12.65 8.96
C ALA A 167 -2.53 13.71 7.85
N ILE A 168 -3.60 14.43 7.47
CA ILE A 168 -3.56 15.40 6.37
C ILE A 168 -2.56 16.54 6.63
N PRO A 169 -2.52 17.18 7.82
CA PRO A 169 -1.52 18.22 8.10
C PRO A 169 -0.08 17.73 7.95
N VAL A 170 0.21 16.48 8.30
CA VAL A 170 1.54 15.89 8.13
C VAL A 170 1.88 15.78 6.64
N LEU A 171 0.97 15.23 5.82
CA LEU A 171 1.15 15.17 4.36
C LEU A 171 1.38 16.56 3.75
N ILE A 172 0.62 17.57 4.19
CA ILE A 172 0.81 18.96 3.74
C ILE A 172 2.20 19.46 4.12
N SER A 173 2.68 19.27 5.36
CA SER A 173 4.03 19.74 5.72
C SER A 173 5.13 19.03 4.90
N LEU A 174 4.92 17.76 4.55
CA LEU A 174 5.90 16.96 3.83
C LEU A 174 5.98 17.33 2.34
N THR A 175 5.02 18.11 1.80
CA THR A 175 5.17 18.70 0.46
C THR A 175 6.24 19.78 0.39
N GLU A 176 6.78 20.23 1.52
CA GLU A 176 7.86 21.23 1.59
C GLU A 176 9.20 20.62 2.02
N HIS A 177 9.27 19.29 2.14
CA HIS A 177 10.46 18.60 2.63
C HIS A 177 11.67 18.75 1.66
N PRO A 178 12.92 18.86 2.15
CA PRO A 178 14.09 19.03 1.27
C PRO A 178 14.30 17.89 0.25
N ASP A 179 13.92 16.67 0.60
CA ASP A 179 14.03 15.50 -0.28
C ASP A 179 12.84 15.44 -1.27
N PRO A 180 13.09 15.41 -2.60
CA PRO A 180 12.04 15.43 -3.61
C PRO A 180 11.15 14.19 -3.59
N ASN A 181 11.69 13.00 -3.24
CA ASN A 181 10.87 11.79 -3.15
C ASN A 181 9.83 11.90 -2.02
N THR A 182 10.19 12.53 -0.91
CA THR A 182 9.26 12.82 0.20
C THR A 182 8.14 13.74 -0.25
N ARG A 183 8.48 14.82 -0.98
CA ARG A 183 7.48 15.74 -1.55
C ARG A 183 6.56 15.04 -2.54
N LEU A 184 7.15 14.27 -3.46
CA LEU A 184 6.45 13.49 -4.49
C LEU A 184 5.40 12.57 -3.88
N THR A 185 5.80 11.73 -2.91
CA THR A 185 4.90 10.79 -2.25
C THR A 185 3.78 11.51 -1.51
N SER A 186 4.09 12.64 -0.88
CA SER A 186 3.10 13.46 -0.17
C SER A 186 2.06 14.05 -1.13
N ILE A 187 2.49 14.54 -2.29
CA ILE A 187 1.58 15.08 -3.32
C ILE A 187 0.63 14.01 -3.85
N TYR A 188 1.12 12.80 -4.16
CA TYR A 188 0.25 11.69 -4.56
C TYR A 188 -0.71 11.27 -3.45
N ALA A 189 -0.23 11.19 -2.20
CA ALA A 189 -1.08 10.83 -1.07
C ALA A 189 -2.21 11.85 -0.86
N LEU A 190 -1.92 13.16 -0.97
CA LEU A 190 -2.94 14.21 -0.90
C LEU A 190 -3.93 14.13 -2.06
N GLY A 191 -3.45 13.82 -3.27
CA GLY A 191 -4.28 13.71 -4.47
C GLY A 191 -5.28 12.56 -4.45
N ASN A 192 -4.96 11.47 -3.75
CA ASN A 192 -5.81 10.30 -3.63
C ASN A 192 -7.00 10.49 -2.65
N LEU A 193 -7.10 11.64 -2.00
CA LEU A 193 -8.16 11.92 -1.03
C LEU A 193 -9.42 12.45 -1.71
N GLU A 194 -10.57 11.88 -1.33
CA GLU A 194 -11.87 12.36 -1.81
C GLU A 194 -12.20 13.77 -1.29
N SER A 195 -11.80 14.06 -0.04
CA SER A 195 -11.95 15.38 0.55
C SER A 195 -10.82 16.28 0.10
N GLN A 196 -11.16 17.43 -0.49
CA GLN A 196 -10.22 18.42 -1.01
C GLN A 196 -10.44 19.75 -0.31
N SER A 197 -9.77 19.90 0.83
CA SER A 197 -9.68 21.16 1.56
C SER A 197 -8.86 22.19 0.79
N ALA A 198 -9.06 23.47 1.11
CA ALA A 198 -8.32 24.57 0.50
C ALA A 198 -6.81 24.44 0.72
N ASP A 199 -6.38 23.94 1.88
CA ASP A 199 -4.97 23.77 2.22
C ASP A 199 -4.31 22.67 1.38
N GLN A 200 -5.01 21.55 1.16
CA GLN A 200 -4.54 20.48 0.27
C GLN A 200 -4.38 20.98 -1.16
N LEU A 201 -5.39 21.68 -1.69
CA LEU A 201 -5.31 22.24 -3.03
C LEU A 201 -4.18 23.29 -3.14
N SER A 202 -3.96 24.09 -2.10
CA SER A 202 -2.88 25.07 -2.07
C SER A 202 -1.50 24.41 -2.07
N ALA A 203 -1.31 23.33 -1.31
CA ALA A 203 -0.06 22.56 -1.30
C ALA A 203 0.21 21.92 -2.67
N ILE A 204 -0.79 21.29 -3.28
CA ILE A 204 -0.67 20.67 -4.62
C ILE A 204 -0.40 21.75 -5.69
N LYS A 205 -1.08 22.90 -5.60
CA LYS A 205 -0.86 24.04 -6.50
C LYS A 205 0.56 24.60 -6.38
N ALA A 206 1.11 24.68 -5.17
CA ALA A 206 2.49 25.15 -4.96
C ALA A 206 3.51 24.23 -5.65
N ALA A 207 3.28 22.91 -5.62
CA ALA A 207 4.13 21.91 -6.25
C ALA A 207 4.18 21.99 -7.79
N LEU A 208 3.29 22.75 -8.45
CA LEU A 208 3.44 23.07 -9.88
C LEU A 208 4.72 23.85 -10.21
N ASN A 209 5.30 24.53 -9.21
CA ASN A 209 6.54 25.31 -9.33
C ASN A 209 7.72 24.63 -8.60
N ASP A 210 7.63 23.34 -8.28
CA ASP A 210 8.70 22.63 -7.57
C ASP A 210 10.01 22.63 -8.38
N SER A 211 11.15 22.64 -7.71
CA SER A 211 12.46 22.51 -8.38
C SER A 211 12.67 21.17 -9.09
N ASP A 212 11.97 20.13 -8.65
CA ASP A 212 12.08 18.77 -9.15
C ASP A 212 10.98 18.48 -10.18
N PRO A 213 11.33 18.10 -11.42
CA PRO A 213 10.35 17.84 -12.48
C PRO A 213 9.38 16.70 -12.18
N ASP A 214 9.77 15.69 -11.39
CA ASP A 214 8.87 14.58 -11.06
C ASP A 214 7.79 15.04 -10.08
N VAL A 215 8.16 15.94 -9.15
CA VAL A 215 7.19 16.57 -8.23
C VAL A 215 6.23 17.48 -9.00
N GLN A 216 6.72 18.28 -9.95
CA GLN A 216 5.85 19.07 -10.83
C GLN A 216 4.88 18.18 -11.61
N LEU A 217 5.38 17.09 -12.21
CA LEU A 217 4.56 16.16 -12.96
C LEU A 217 3.49 15.49 -12.09
N ALA A 218 3.82 15.13 -10.85
CA ALA A 218 2.85 14.60 -9.91
C ALA A 218 1.75 15.61 -9.59
N ALA A 219 2.10 16.88 -9.31
CA ALA A 219 1.14 17.94 -9.06
C ALA A 219 0.18 18.12 -10.25
N ILE A 220 0.72 18.16 -11.48
CA ILE A 220 -0.08 18.25 -12.71
C ILE A 220 -1.07 17.08 -12.80
N LYS A 221 -0.59 15.84 -12.66
CA LYS A 221 -1.43 14.64 -12.76
C LYS A 221 -2.53 14.61 -11.69
N VAL A 222 -2.16 14.93 -10.45
CA VAL A 222 -3.11 14.97 -9.32
C VAL A 222 -4.20 15.99 -9.56
N LEU A 223 -3.87 17.21 -10.01
CA LEU A 223 -4.88 18.23 -10.32
C LEU A 223 -5.85 17.78 -11.42
N GLY A 224 -5.36 17.02 -12.41
CA GLY A 224 -6.21 16.43 -13.45
C GLY A 224 -7.19 15.40 -12.90
N GLN A 225 -6.71 14.53 -11.98
CA GLN A 225 -7.54 13.55 -11.28
C GLN A 225 -8.58 14.20 -10.37
N MET A 226 -8.23 15.31 -9.71
CA MET A 226 -9.15 16.08 -8.86
C MET A 226 -10.31 16.66 -9.69
N GLY A 227 -10.06 17.14 -10.90
CA GLY A 227 -11.09 17.67 -11.79
C GLY A 227 -11.62 19.04 -11.34
N ASN A 228 -12.94 19.20 -11.20
CA ASN A 228 -13.58 20.50 -10.97
C ASN A 228 -13.04 21.30 -9.76
N PRO A 229 -12.72 20.69 -8.60
CA PRO A 229 -12.10 21.43 -7.50
C PRO A 229 -10.76 22.07 -7.85
N ALA A 230 -10.00 21.51 -8.81
CA ALA A 230 -8.74 22.07 -9.29
C ALA A 230 -8.91 23.22 -10.30
N LYS A 231 -10.15 23.69 -10.57
CA LYS A 231 -10.40 24.76 -11.55
C LYS A 231 -9.62 26.05 -11.26
N THR A 232 -9.31 26.34 -10.00
CA THR A 232 -8.54 27.52 -9.60
C THR A 232 -7.04 27.42 -9.94
N THR A 233 -6.59 26.31 -10.54
CA THR A 233 -5.20 26.11 -11.01
C THR A 233 -5.05 26.24 -12.53
N LEU A 234 -6.13 26.55 -13.26
CA LEU A 234 -6.09 26.63 -14.73
C LEU A 234 -5.14 27.72 -15.25
N THR A 235 -4.99 28.82 -14.50
CA THR A 235 -4.05 29.89 -14.85
C THR A 235 -2.62 29.44 -14.71
N GLU A 236 -2.28 28.75 -13.63
CA GLU A 236 -0.93 28.21 -13.38
C GLU A 236 -0.56 27.13 -14.41
N LEU A 237 -1.51 26.25 -14.74
CA LEU A 237 -1.33 25.29 -15.83
C LEU A 237 -1.10 25.99 -17.17
N GLN A 238 -1.84 27.07 -17.47
CA GLN A 238 -1.62 27.86 -18.68
C GLN A 238 -0.22 28.50 -18.69
N THR A 239 0.25 29.02 -17.55
CA THR A 239 1.62 29.57 -17.44
C THR A 239 2.68 28.51 -17.72
N LEU A 240 2.53 27.28 -17.21
CA LEU A 240 3.45 26.18 -17.52
C LEU A 240 3.46 25.84 -19.01
N ILE A 241 2.29 25.91 -19.67
CA ILE A 241 2.14 25.62 -21.10
C ILE A 241 2.87 26.66 -21.95
N ASP A 242 2.67 27.94 -21.64
CA ASP A 242 3.20 29.07 -22.40
C ASP A 242 4.70 29.32 -22.15
N ASN A 243 5.24 28.84 -21.02
CA ASN A 243 6.66 28.97 -20.71
C ASN A 243 7.50 28.07 -21.62
N THR A 244 8.41 28.67 -22.38
CA THR A 244 9.30 27.99 -23.32
C THR A 244 10.32 27.08 -22.64
N ASP A 245 10.67 27.39 -21.39
CA ASP A 245 11.67 26.65 -20.60
C ASP A 245 11.08 25.40 -19.94
N THR A 246 9.74 25.29 -19.88
CA THR A 246 9.06 24.07 -19.44
C THR A 246 9.41 22.90 -20.37
N SER A 247 9.76 21.75 -19.79
CA SER A 247 10.04 20.54 -20.57
C SER A 247 8.81 20.10 -21.36
N GLU A 248 9.03 19.43 -22.49
CA GLU A 248 7.94 18.95 -23.35
C GLU A 248 6.97 18.02 -22.59
N VAL A 249 7.51 17.11 -21.77
CA VAL A 249 6.72 16.19 -20.94
C VAL A 249 5.77 16.94 -20.00
N LEU A 250 6.26 17.98 -19.33
CA LEU A 250 5.45 18.78 -18.40
C LEU A 250 4.43 19.63 -19.14
N ARG A 251 4.79 20.20 -20.30
CA ARG A 251 3.89 20.97 -21.15
C ARG A 251 2.73 20.11 -21.66
N GLU A 252 3.01 18.91 -22.15
CA GLU A 252 1.99 17.95 -22.60
C GLU A 252 1.08 17.50 -21.45
N ALA A 253 1.67 17.18 -20.30
CA ALA A 253 0.90 16.81 -19.10
C ALA A 253 -0.02 17.97 -18.67
N ALA A 254 0.47 19.21 -18.68
CA ALA A 254 -0.31 20.39 -18.31
C ALA A 254 -1.46 20.66 -19.31
N LEU A 255 -1.20 20.52 -20.63
CA LEU A 255 -2.22 20.64 -21.68
C LEU A 255 -3.35 19.62 -21.49
N SER A 256 -2.98 18.35 -21.28
CA SER A 256 -3.93 17.26 -21.03
C SER A 256 -4.75 17.51 -19.77
N THR A 257 -4.07 17.86 -18.67
CA THR A 257 -4.68 18.16 -17.36
C THR A 257 -5.66 19.33 -17.44
N LYS A 258 -5.26 20.44 -18.06
CA LYS A 258 -6.13 21.60 -18.27
C LYS A 258 -7.42 21.20 -18.99
N SER A 259 -7.28 20.41 -20.06
CA SER A 259 -8.42 19.89 -20.83
C SER A 259 -9.34 18.99 -19.98
N GLN A 260 -8.77 18.12 -19.13
CA GLN A 260 -9.53 17.26 -18.22
C GLN A 260 -10.35 18.07 -17.21
N ILE A 261 -9.73 19.07 -16.58
CA ILE A 261 -10.39 19.96 -15.61
C ILE A 261 -11.53 20.74 -16.28
N GLU A 262 -11.31 21.30 -17.48
CA GLU A 262 -12.35 22.01 -18.23
C GLU A 262 -13.52 21.11 -18.65
N GLN A 263 -13.25 19.85 -19.02
CA GLN A 263 -14.29 18.89 -19.37
C GLN A 263 -15.09 18.41 -18.16
N SER A 264 -14.47 18.32 -16.99
CA SER A 264 -15.16 17.96 -15.74
C SER A 264 -16.26 18.95 -15.34
N GLN A 265 -16.24 20.17 -15.89
CA GLN A 265 -17.25 21.21 -15.66
C GLN A 265 -18.56 20.96 -16.42
N LYS A 266 -18.57 20.06 -17.42
CA LYS A 266 -19.72 19.82 -18.29
C LYS A 266 -20.62 18.67 -17.82
N LYS A 267 -20.23 17.97 -16.75
CA LYS A 267 -20.96 16.86 -16.15
C LYS A 267 -21.61 17.33 -14.85
#